data_AF-A0A3N4HWD2-F1
#
_entry.id   AF-A0A3N4HWD2-F1
#
_cell.length_a   1.000
_cell.length_b   1.000
_cell.length_c   1.000
_cell.angle_alpha   90.00
_cell.angle_beta   90.00
_cell.angle_gamma   90.00
#
_symmetry.space_group_name_H-M   'P 1'
#
loop_
_entity.id
_entity.type
_entity.pdbx_description
1 polymer ?
#
loop_
_entity_poly.entity_id
_entity_poly.type
_entity_poly.pdbx_seq_one_letter_code
_entity_poly.pdbx_strand_id
1 'polypeptide(L)'
;MTETSKGKALSTSIPLALLTNTARARKHAEEQPFRHTILTLPAEIRLEIYEACSVLSLFVLTQTCRTMYADINTRPHLLKASKGYRSFISRYPGASQPSPHPIIPTTSFPLTIPMLAYNDRLEGDCQPFCSIEVELFNSGKVYGFRNSSDKEAKKRWWCCELCCKVKRSEDFLTEKNCSETPVKFCNDCWDSDDDSLEAISEFE
;
A
#
# COMPACT_ATOMS: atom_id res chain seq x y z
N MET A 1 -20.76 -48.80 21.14
CA MET A 1 -21.94 -48.10 20.61
C MET A 1 -21.66 -47.78 19.16
N THR A 2 -22.32 -48.51 18.27
CA THR A 2 -22.05 -48.57 16.83
C THR A 2 -23.07 -47.73 16.08
N GLU A 3 -22.66 -46.56 15.57
CA GLU A 3 -23.52 -45.72 14.73
C GLU A 3 -23.35 -46.08 13.25
N THR A 4 -24.39 -46.70 12.72
CA THR A 4 -24.61 -46.97 11.29
C THR A 4 -25.09 -45.70 10.58
N SER A 5 -24.25 -45.11 9.74
CA SER A 5 -24.60 -43.98 8.88
C SER A 5 -25.26 -44.48 7.58
N LYS A 6 -26.53 -44.10 7.38
CA LYS A 6 -27.34 -44.42 6.19
C LYS A 6 -27.01 -43.45 5.06
N GLY A 7 -26.42 -43.97 3.98
CA GLY A 7 -26.22 -43.23 2.72
C GLY A 7 -27.54 -42.96 2.00
N LYS A 8 -27.86 -41.68 1.80
CA LYS A 8 -28.90 -41.23 0.86
C LYS A 8 -28.25 -40.99 -0.50
N ALA A 9 -28.62 -41.79 -1.49
CA ALA A 9 -28.27 -41.55 -2.88
C ALA A 9 -29.16 -40.42 -3.43
N LEU A 10 -28.56 -39.25 -3.72
CA LEU A 10 -29.21 -38.22 -4.53
C LEU A 10 -28.98 -38.55 -6.01
N SER A 11 -30.07 -38.93 -6.69
CA SER A 11 -30.14 -39.01 -8.14
C SER A 11 -30.46 -37.63 -8.69
N THR A 12 -29.44 -36.90 -9.14
CA THR A 12 -29.59 -35.65 -9.88
C THR A 12 -29.50 -35.95 -11.37
N SER A 13 -30.65 -36.00 -12.02
CA SER A 13 -30.78 -35.99 -13.48
C SER A 13 -30.38 -34.61 -14.01
N ILE A 14 -29.25 -34.54 -14.71
CA ILE A 14 -28.77 -33.31 -15.35
C ILE A 14 -29.60 -33.09 -16.64
N PRO A 15 -30.25 -31.93 -16.81
CA PRO A 15 -31.01 -31.62 -18.02
C PRO A 15 -30.12 -31.59 -19.26
N LEU A 16 -30.54 -32.31 -20.31
CA LEU A 16 -29.82 -32.48 -21.59
C LEU A 16 -29.66 -31.18 -22.43
N ALA A 17 -30.18 -30.05 -21.94
CA ALA A 17 -30.16 -28.75 -22.63
C ALA A 17 -28.82 -28.00 -22.52
N LEU A 18 -27.81 -28.56 -21.82
CA LEU A 18 -26.49 -27.93 -21.61
C LEU A 18 -25.41 -28.33 -22.63
N LEU A 19 -25.76 -29.05 -23.71
CA LEU A 19 -24.77 -29.61 -24.64
C LEU A 19 -24.57 -28.84 -25.96
N THR A 20 -25.27 -27.73 -26.22
CA THR A 20 -25.20 -27.04 -27.51
C THR A 20 -24.33 -25.78 -27.55
N ASN A 21 -23.72 -25.36 -26.43
CA ASN A 21 -22.89 -24.14 -26.39
C ASN A 21 -21.38 -24.35 -26.59
N THR A 22 -20.91 -25.59 -26.82
CA THR A 22 -19.47 -25.91 -26.90
C THR A 22 -18.83 -25.68 -28.29
N ALA A 23 -19.63 -25.44 -29.34
CA ALA A 23 -19.10 -25.32 -30.71
C ALA A 23 -18.68 -23.88 -31.10
N ARG A 24 -19.18 -22.84 -30.43
CA ARG A 24 -18.86 -21.43 -30.76
C ARG A 24 -17.65 -20.87 -30.01
N ALA A 25 -17.09 -21.63 -29.07
CA ALA A 25 -15.95 -21.24 -28.23
C ALA A 25 -14.56 -21.63 -28.80
N ARG A 26 -14.48 -22.18 -30.03
CA ARG A 26 -13.24 -22.74 -30.59
C ARG A 26 -12.53 -21.88 -31.64
N LYS A 27 -13.05 -20.71 -32.01
CA LYS A 27 -12.42 -19.84 -33.05
C LYS A 27 -11.53 -18.71 -32.52
N HIS A 28 -11.28 -18.64 -31.20
CA HIS A 28 -10.32 -17.72 -30.59
C HIS A 28 -9.26 -18.45 -29.74
N ALA A 29 -8.91 -19.68 -30.12
CA ALA A 29 -7.79 -20.43 -29.52
C ALA A 29 -6.45 -20.09 -30.18
N GLU A 30 -6.38 -18.99 -30.94
CA GLU A 30 -5.23 -18.60 -31.72
C GLU A 30 -4.62 -17.35 -31.07
N GLU A 31 -3.45 -17.56 -30.46
CA GLU A 31 -2.53 -16.56 -29.91
C GLU A 31 -3.06 -15.74 -28.72
N GLN A 32 -3.20 -16.39 -27.56
CA GLN A 32 -3.06 -15.64 -26.30
C GLN A 32 -1.59 -15.19 -26.24
N PRO A 33 -1.26 -13.89 -26.32
CA PRO A 33 0.10 -13.44 -26.16
C PRO A 33 0.60 -13.93 -24.81
N PHE A 34 1.79 -14.54 -24.79
CA PHE A 34 2.43 -14.99 -23.56
C PHE A 34 2.45 -13.82 -22.58
N ARG A 35 1.59 -13.91 -21.55
CA ARG A 35 1.58 -12.94 -20.46
C ARG A 35 2.77 -13.25 -19.58
N HIS A 36 3.94 -12.76 -19.98
CA HIS A 36 5.12 -12.81 -19.14
C HIS A 36 4.81 -12.05 -17.85
N THR A 37 4.88 -12.75 -16.73
CA THR A 37 4.69 -12.12 -15.42
C THR A 37 6.06 -11.76 -14.86
N ILE A 38 6.13 -10.71 -14.05
CA ILE A 38 7.36 -10.37 -13.34
C ILE A 38 7.89 -11.55 -12.50
N LEU A 39 7.00 -12.45 -12.04
CA LEU A 39 7.37 -13.64 -11.28
C LEU A 39 8.02 -14.76 -12.11
N THR A 40 7.94 -14.70 -13.44
CA THR A 40 8.69 -15.63 -14.32
C THR A 40 10.14 -15.21 -14.55
N LEU A 41 10.53 -14.00 -14.12
CA LEU A 41 11.91 -13.53 -14.21
C LEU A 41 12.77 -14.20 -13.13
N PRO A 42 14.08 -14.45 -13.41
CA PRO A 42 15.04 -14.83 -12.39
C PRO A 42 15.02 -13.86 -11.20
N ALA A 43 15.32 -14.35 -10.00
CA ALA A 43 15.22 -13.54 -8.79
C ALA A 43 16.07 -12.27 -8.89
N GLU A 44 17.29 -12.39 -9.42
CA GLU A 44 18.26 -11.30 -9.61
C GLU A 44 17.65 -10.13 -10.38
N ILE A 45 16.99 -10.42 -11.50
CA ILE A 45 16.35 -9.39 -12.34
C ILE A 45 15.17 -8.75 -11.61
N ARG A 46 14.39 -9.53 -10.85
CA ARG A 46 13.28 -8.99 -10.05
C ARG A 46 13.78 -7.99 -9.00
N LEU A 47 14.95 -8.26 -8.43
CA LEU A 47 15.56 -7.45 -7.39
C LEU A 47 16.13 -6.15 -7.94
N GLU A 48 16.75 -6.20 -9.11
CA GLU A 48 17.19 -5.00 -9.84
C GLU A 48 16.00 -4.08 -10.17
N ILE A 49 14.84 -4.66 -10.54
CA ILE A 49 13.60 -3.89 -10.71
C ILE A 49 13.16 -3.27 -9.37
N TYR A 50 13.26 -3.99 -8.25
CA TYR A 50 12.89 -3.46 -6.94
C TYR A 50 13.84 -2.35 -6.47
N GLU A 51 15.12 -2.40 -6.82
CA GLU A 51 16.09 -1.33 -6.52
C GLU A 51 15.74 0.00 -7.21
N ALA A 52 15.06 -0.05 -8.36
CA ALA A 52 14.59 1.13 -9.08
C ALA A 52 13.20 1.63 -8.59
N CYS A 53 12.57 0.94 -7.65
CA CYS A 53 11.24 1.30 -7.16
C CYS A 53 11.32 2.26 -5.96
N SER A 54 10.38 3.20 -5.90
CA SER A 54 10.15 4.02 -4.72
C SER A 54 9.76 3.17 -3.50
N VAL A 55 9.90 3.74 -2.30
CA VAL A 55 9.51 3.05 -1.07
C VAL A 55 8.00 2.72 -1.04
N LEU A 56 7.15 3.58 -1.63
CA LEU A 56 5.72 3.30 -1.76
C LEU A 56 5.47 2.15 -2.74
N SER A 57 6.15 2.16 -3.88
CA SER A 57 6.04 1.10 -4.88
C SER A 57 6.43 -0.25 -4.28
N LEU A 58 7.55 -0.29 -3.54
CA LEU A 58 7.95 -1.48 -2.78
C LEU A 58 6.87 -1.90 -1.79
N PHE A 59 6.29 -0.97 -1.04
CA PHE A 59 5.23 -1.28 -0.09
C PHE A 59 3.99 -1.85 -0.78
N VAL A 60 3.53 -1.25 -1.88
CA VAL A 60 2.41 -1.77 -2.67
C VAL A 60 2.73 -3.17 -3.20
N LEU A 61 3.93 -3.40 -3.74
CA LEU A 61 4.36 -4.70 -4.24
C LEU A 61 4.31 -5.78 -3.14
N THR A 62 4.70 -5.46 -1.90
CA THR A 62 4.60 -6.41 -0.78
C THR A 62 3.16 -6.85 -0.48
N GLN A 63 2.14 -6.07 -0.86
CA GLN A 63 0.74 -6.43 -0.66
C GLN A 63 0.15 -7.25 -1.80
N THR A 64 0.83 -7.37 -2.94
CA THR A 64 0.28 -8.04 -4.14
C THR A 64 0.42 -9.56 -4.11
N CYS A 65 1.58 -10.09 -3.71
CA CYS A 65 1.81 -11.53 -3.63
C CYS A 65 2.90 -11.91 -2.61
N ARG A 66 2.87 -13.17 -2.16
CA ARG A 66 3.81 -13.70 -1.14
C ARG A 66 5.26 -13.73 -1.62
N THR A 67 5.49 -13.97 -2.91
CA THR A 67 6.84 -14.02 -3.47
C THR A 67 7.50 -12.65 -3.39
N MET A 68 6.84 -11.60 -3.89
CA MET A 68 7.32 -10.21 -3.77
C MET A 68 7.49 -9.79 -2.30
N TYR A 69 6.53 -10.15 -1.45
CA TYR A 69 6.64 -9.93 -0.01
C TYR A 69 7.93 -10.54 0.57
N ALA A 70 8.23 -11.79 0.24
CA ALA A 70 9.43 -12.46 0.72
C ALA A 70 10.71 -11.83 0.14
N ASP A 71 10.77 -11.58 -1.17
CA ASP A 71 11.96 -11.02 -1.82
C ASP A 71 12.33 -9.64 -1.28
N ILE A 72 11.33 -8.76 -1.10
CA ILE A 72 11.53 -7.40 -0.60
C ILE A 72 11.93 -7.43 0.89
N ASN A 73 11.21 -8.17 1.72
CA ASN A 73 11.40 -8.13 3.18
C ASN A 73 12.57 -9.01 3.69
N THR A 74 13.08 -9.93 2.88
CA THR A 74 14.30 -10.70 3.22
C THR A 74 15.59 -9.95 2.89
N ARG A 75 15.50 -8.78 2.22
CA ARG A 75 16.65 -8.02 1.72
C ARG A 75 16.72 -6.63 2.32
N PRO A 76 17.44 -6.46 3.45
CA PRO A 76 17.52 -5.18 4.13
C PRO A 76 18.12 -4.04 3.29
N HIS A 77 18.90 -4.30 2.24
CA HIS A 77 19.47 -3.23 1.42
C HIS A 77 18.39 -2.45 0.65
N LEU A 78 17.35 -3.13 0.16
CA LEU A 78 16.19 -2.48 -0.48
C LEU A 78 15.49 -1.52 0.48
N LEU A 79 15.38 -1.91 1.74
CA LEU A 79 14.72 -1.09 2.77
C LEU A 79 15.64 0.01 3.32
N LYS A 80 16.96 -0.25 3.41
CA LYS A 80 17.97 0.71 3.89
C LYS A 80 18.13 1.92 2.96
N ALA A 81 17.69 1.83 1.71
CA ALA A 81 17.64 2.96 0.80
C ALA A 81 16.62 4.02 1.25
N SER A 82 15.58 3.63 2.02
CA SER A 82 14.65 4.57 2.63
C SER A 82 15.36 5.37 3.73
N LYS A 83 15.12 6.69 3.75
CA LYS A 83 15.69 7.60 4.75
C LYS A 83 15.12 7.29 6.14
N GLY A 84 13.88 6.79 6.20
CA GLY A 84 13.18 6.43 7.42
C GLY A 84 13.71 5.17 8.11
N TYR A 85 14.24 4.21 7.36
CA TYR A 85 14.57 2.88 7.86
C TYR A 85 15.48 2.87 9.10
N ARG A 86 16.65 3.49 9.03
CA ARG A 86 17.62 3.48 10.15
C ARG A 86 17.04 4.12 11.40
N SER A 87 16.32 5.22 11.20
CA SER A 87 15.75 5.99 12.30
C SER A 87 14.62 5.20 12.97
N PHE A 88 13.78 4.52 12.17
CA PHE A 88 12.73 3.64 12.67
C PHE A 88 13.30 2.51 13.53
N ILE A 89 14.30 1.76 13.02
CA ILE A 89 14.92 0.65 13.76
C ILE A 89 15.55 1.13 15.07
N SER A 90 16.15 2.32 15.10
CA SER A 90 16.78 2.86 16.31
C SER A 90 15.79 3.27 17.42
N ARG A 91 14.59 3.76 17.04
CA ARG A 91 13.62 4.32 17.98
C ARG A 91 12.48 3.38 18.36
N TYR A 92 12.34 2.24 17.67
CA TYR A 92 11.35 1.24 18.04
C TYR A 92 12.03 0.17 18.93
N PRO A 93 12.01 0.29 20.27
CA PRO A 93 12.62 -0.70 21.16
C PRO A 93 11.95 -2.08 21.06
N GLY A 94 10.72 -2.16 20.57
CA GLY A 94 10.07 -3.43 20.22
C GLY A 94 10.60 -4.07 18.92
N ALA A 95 11.35 -3.33 18.10
CA ALA A 95 11.97 -3.88 16.90
C ALA A 95 13.16 -4.80 17.24
N SER A 96 13.80 -4.73 18.41
CA SER A 96 14.92 -5.64 18.68
C SER A 96 14.53 -7.13 18.69
N GLN A 97 13.24 -7.45 18.80
CA GLN A 97 12.72 -8.80 18.60
C GLN A 97 11.38 -8.76 17.85
N PRO A 98 11.39 -8.79 16.49
CA PRO A 98 10.14 -8.91 15.77
C PRO A 98 9.48 -10.25 16.13
N SER A 99 8.18 -10.22 16.35
CA SER A 99 7.39 -11.45 16.51
C SER A 99 7.66 -12.39 15.34
N PRO A 100 7.81 -13.70 15.56
CA PRO A 100 8.08 -14.66 14.48
C PRO A 100 7.05 -14.50 13.35
N HIS A 101 7.53 -14.27 12.14
CA HIS A 101 6.67 -14.16 10.96
C HIS A 101 6.65 -15.49 10.20
N PRO A 102 5.50 -15.96 9.70
CA PRO A 102 5.41 -17.26 9.01
C PRO A 102 6.20 -17.33 7.70
N ILE A 103 6.53 -16.18 7.08
CA ILE A 103 7.14 -16.12 5.74
C ILE A 103 8.57 -15.56 5.76
N ILE A 104 8.93 -14.70 6.70
CA ILE A 104 10.23 -14.01 6.70
C ILE A 104 11.05 -14.43 7.91
N PRO A 105 12.40 -14.45 7.81
CA PRO A 105 13.26 -14.75 8.93
C PRO A 105 13.03 -13.77 10.10
N THR A 106 13.23 -14.25 11.33
CA THR A 106 13.11 -13.44 12.56
C THR A 106 14.10 -12.26 12.61
N THR A 107 15.10 -12.22 11.73
CA THR A 107 16.06 -11.11 11.62
C THR A 107 15.58 -9.97 10.71
N SER A 108 14.47 -10.17 10.01
CA SER A 108 13.95 -9.21 9.02
C SER A 108 12.83 -8.35 9.59
N PHE A 109 12.83 -7.08 9.19
CA PHE A 109 11.76 -6.13 9.49
C PHE A 109 10.89 -5.95 8.26
N PRO A 110 9.59 -6.26 8.33
CA PRO A 110 8.72 -6.03 7.20
C PRO A 110 8.54 -4.54 6.93
N LEU A 111 8.48 -4.17 5.66
CA LEU A 111 8.04 -2.86 5.19
C LEU A 111 6.58 -2.68 5.59
N THR A 112 6.33 -1.71 6.48
CA THR A 112 5.03 -1.43 7.06
C THR A 112 4.74 0.07 7.00
N ILE A 113 3.46 0.46 7.13
CA ILE A 113 3.09 1.89 7.13
C ILE A 113 3.76 2.67 8.27
N PRO A 114 3.87 2.18 9.52
CA PRO A 114 4.65 2.84 10.55
C PRO A 114 6.11 3.13 10.16
N MET A 115 6.73 2.25 9.37
CA MET A 115 8.10 2.46 8.89
C MET A 115 8.15 3.60 7.85
N LEU A 116 7.20 3.64 6.92
CA LEU A 116 7.04 4.73 5.94
C LEU A 116 6.80 6.08 6.65
N ALA A 117 5.90 6.10 7.64
CA ALA A 117 5.50 7.31 8.34
C ALA A 117 6.59 7.93 9.21
N TYR A 118 7.67 7.19 9.47
CA TYR A 118 8.66 7.60 10.43
C TYR A 118 9.50 8.79 9.95
N ASN A 119 10.03 8.73 8.73
CA ASN A 119 10.82 9.82 8.13
C ASN A 119 10.90 9.72 6.60
N ASP A 120 10.19 8.78 5.96
CA ASP A 120 10.18 8.73 4.51
C ASP A 120 9.28 9.83 3.94
N ARG A 121 9.64 10.25 2.74
CA ARG A 121 8.83 11.11 1.89
C ARG A 121 8.44 10.28 0.69
N LEU A 122 7.17 10.33 0.34
CA LEU A 122 6.73 9.80 -0.95
C LEU A 122 7.38 10.64 -2.06
N GLU A 123 7.71 10.00 -3.18
CA GLU A 123 8.32 10.69 -4.30
C GLU A 123 7.35 11.73 -4.84
N GLY A 124 7.86 12.95 -4.95
CA GLY A 124 7.11 14.14 -5.27
C GLY A 124 8.01 15.33 -5.09
N ASP A 125 8.35 15.99 -6.19
CA ASP A 125 8.93 17.32 -6.08
C ASP A 125 7.87 18.18 -5.40
N CYS A 126 8.21 18.82 -4.27
CA CYS A 126 7.35 19.77 -3.54
C CYS A 126 7.17 21.06 -4.36
N GLN A 127 6.65 20.91 -5.58
CA GLN A 127 6.26 21.88 -6.57
C GLN A 127 4.73 21.79 -6.68
N PRO A 128 4.02 22.77 -7.25
CA PRO A 128 2.61 23.05 -6.92
C PRO A 128 1.57 21.96 -7.28
N PHE A 129 1.98 20.78 -7.72
CA PHE A 129 1.13 19.65 -8.04
C PHE A 129 1.42 18.49 -7.08
N CYS A 130 0.35 18.00 -6.45
CA CYS A 130 0.37 16.79 -5.63
C CYS A 130 0.99 15.64 -6.43
N SER A 131 1.98 14.94 -5.86
CA SER A 131 2.61 13.86 -6.58
C SER A 131 1.64 12.70 -6.79
N ILE A 132 1.83 11.97 -7.89
CA ILE A 132 1.01 10.79 -8.20
C ILE A 132 1.07 9.74 -7.07
N GLU A 133 2.16 9.69 -6.30
CA GLU A 133 2.29 8.81 -5.14
C GLU A 133 1.43 9.26 -3.97
N VAL A 134 1.43 10.56 -3.67
CA VAL A 134 0.59 11.14 -2.61
C VAL A 134 -0.88 10.94 -2.96
N GLU A 135 -1.25 11.23 -4.21
CA GLU A 135 -2.61 10.98 -4.68
C GLU A 135 -2.94 9.49 -4.60
N LEU A 136 -2.08 8.58 -5.06
CA LEU A 136 -2.33 7.13 -4.97
C LEU A 136 -2.48 6.66 -3.52
N PHE A 137 -1.67 7.18 -2.61
CA PHE A 137 -1.73 6.85 -1.18
C PHE A 137 -3.04 7.34 -0.54
N ASN A 138 -3.42 8.59 -0.82
CA ASN A 138 -4.59 9.24 -0.21
C ASN A 138 -5.91 8.81 -0.87
N SER A 139 -5.94 8.69 -2.21
CA SER A 139 -7.11 8.28 -3.00
C SER A 139 -7.40 6.78 -2.88
N GLY A 140 -6.36 5.98 -2.60
CA GLY A 140 -6.47 4.56 -2.42
C GLY A 140 -7.43 4.24 -1.27
N LYS A 141 -8.54 3.54 -1.58
CA LYS A 141 -9.46 2.95 -0.59
C LYS A 141 -8.77 2.03 0.45
N VAL A 142 -7.49 1.73 0.25
CA VAL A 142 -6.69 0.78 1.01
C VAL A 142 -6.02 1.46 2.22
N TYR A 143 -5.42 2.64 2.03
CA TYR A 143 -4.65 3.30 3.09
C TYR A 143 -5.30 4.60 3.58
N GLY A 144 -6.01 5.30 2.68
CA GLY A 144 -6.65 6.57 2.94
C GLY A 144 -8.01 6.50 3.67
N PHE A 145 -8.49 7.70 3.99
CA PHE A 145 -9.82 8.01 4.47
C PHE A 145 -10.92 7.63 3.47
N ARG A 146 -11.97 6.96 3.95
CA ARG A 146 -13.06 6.48 3.09
C ARG A 146 -14.43 7.10 3.40
N ASN A 147 -14.59 7.82 4.52
CA ASN A 147 -15.73 8.68 4.89
C ASN A 147 -15.58 9.23 6.32
N SER A 148 -16.13 10.43 6.60
CA SER A 148 -15.96 11.18 7.87
C SER A 148 -16.73 10.64 9.06
N SER A 149 -17.71 9.77 8.83
CA SER A 149 -18.59 9.24 9.87
C SER A 149 -17.98 8.09 10.69
N ASP A 150 -16.81 7.59 10.29
CA ASP A 150 -16.20 6.44 10.93
C ASP A 150 -15.43 6.86 12.19
N LYS A 151 -15.83 6.39 13.38
CA LYS A 151 -15.08 6.64 14.63
C LYS A 151 -13.66 6.05 14.58
N GLU A 152 -13.39 5.11 13.67
CA GLU A 152 -12.05 4.56 13.43
C GLU A 152 -11.18 5.42 12.50
N ALA A 153 -11.74 6.50 11.95
CA ALA A 153 -11.03 7.56 11.21
C ALA A 153 -9.68 7.92 11.83
N LYS A 154 -9.64 8.06 13.17
CA LYS A 154 -8.48 8.51 13.95
C LYS A 154 -7.26 7.60 13.87
N LYS A 155 -7.43 6.35 13.42
CA LYS A 155 -6.33 5.36 13.35
C LYS A 155 -5.72 5.24 11.96
N ARG A 156 -6.21 6.01 10.99
CA ARG A 156 -5.78 5.89 9.59
C ARG A 156 -4.49 6.66 9.33
N TRP A 157 -3.89 6.35 8.19
CA TRP A 157 -2.69 7.00 7.70
C TRP A 157 -3.06 7.91 6.53
N TRP A 158 -2.34 9.01 6.41
CA TRP A 158 -2.55 9.97 5.35
C TRP A 158 -1.22 10.58 4.96
N CYS A 159 -1.05 10.97 3.70
CA CYS A 159 0.14 11.63 3.22
C CYS A 159 -0.12 13.12 3.02
N CYS A 160 0.71 13.97 3.61
CA CYS A 160 0.61 15.42 3.43
C CYS A 160 0.97 15.80 1.99
N GLU A 161 0.14 16.64 1.35
CA GLU A 161 0.38 17.13 -0.01
C GLU A 161 1.53 18.14 -0.10
N LEU A 162 1.93 18.77 1.01
CA LEU A 162 3.04 19.73 1.03
C LEU A 162 4.39 19.07 1.32
N CYS A 163 4.53 18.37 2.45
CA CYS A 163 5.82 17.75 2.83
C CYS A 163 6.00 16.30 2.37
N CYS A 164 4.99 15.71 1.72
CA CYS A 164 4.97 14.33 1.22
C CYS A 164 5.26 13.27 2.30
N LYS A 165 5.07 13.59 3.59
CA LYS A 165 5.24 12.64 4.70
C LYS A 165 3.92 11.92 4.99
N VAL A 166 4.02 10.61 5.22
CA VAL A 166 2.93 9.82 5.76
C VAL A 166 2.83 10.07 7.26
N LYS A 167 1.62 10.37 7.74
CA LYS A 167 1.32 10.73 9.12
C LYS A 167 0.01 10.10 9.58
N ARG A 168 -0.28 10.16 10.87
CA ARG A 168 -1.59 9.76 11.39
C ARG A 168 -2.61 10.81 11.00
N SER A 169 -3.86 10.40 10.82
CA SER A 169 -4.96 11.33 10.53
C SER A 169 -5.15 12.41 11.60
N GLU A 170 -4.73 12.17 12.84
CA GLU A 170 -4.78 13.17 13.93
C GLU A 170 -3.72 14.27 13.81
N ASP A 171 -2.69 14.05 12.99
CA ASP A 171 -1.68 15.05 12.66
C ASP A 171 -2.15 16.02 11.57
N PHE A 172 -3.40 15.93 11.15
CA PHE A 172 -4.05 16.80 10.18
C PHE A 172 -5.16 17.58 10.86
N LEU A 173 -5.34 18.83 10.45
CA LEU A 173 -6.43 19.64 10.96
C LEU A 173 -7.76 18.97 10.66
N THR A 174 -8.56 18.78 11.70
CA THR A 174 -9.94 18.36 11.56
C THR A 174 -10.78 19.62 11.69
N GLU A 175 -10.99 20.35 10.59
CA GLU A 175 -11.91 21.48 10.64
C GLU A 175 -13.30 20.97 11.00
N LYS A 176 -13.77 21.33 12.20
CA LYS A 176 -15.06 20.87 12.73
C LYS A 176 -16.25 21.34 11.89
N ASN A 177 -16.04 22.29 10.97
CA ASN A 177 -17.10 22.99 10.24
C ASN A 177 -16.92 23.00 8.71
N CYS A 178 -15.84 22.43 8.14
CA CYS A 178 -15.67 22.42 6.69
C CYS A 178 -16.27 21.15 6.08
N SER A 179 -17.20 21.35 5.16
CA SER A 179 -17.87 20.31 4.42
C SER A 179 -16.91 19.57 3.49
N GLU A 180 -16.88 18.25 3.67
CA GLU A 180 -16.62 17.21 2.66
C GLU A 180 -15.18 16.90 2.21
N THR A 181 -14.21 17.81 2.31
CA THR A 181 -12.82 17.50 1.90
C THR A 181 -11.86 17.38 3.09
N PRO A 182 -11.16 16.24 3.26
CA PRO A 182 -10.13 16.13 4.30
C PRO A 182 -9.00 17.11 4.03
N VAL A 183 -8.47 17.73 5.09
CA VAL A 183 -7.37 18.68 4.99
C VAL A 183 -6.15 17.98 4.39
N LYS A 184 -5.60 18.60 3.35
CA LYS A 184 -4.50 18.06 2.53
C LYS A 184 -3.14 18.22 3.19
N PHE A 185 -3.05 19.09 4.20
CA PHE A 185 -1.80 19.50 4.86
C PHE A 185 -1.78 19.05 6.32
N CYS A 186 -0.63 18.57 6.78
CA CYS A 186 -0.46 18.23 8.19
C CYS A 186 -0.23 19.49 9.04
N ASN A 187 -0.40 19.38 10.36
CA ASN A 187 -0.25 20.49 11.31
C ASN A 187 1.11 21.21 11.15
N ASP A 188 2.23 20.46 11.05
CA ASP A 188 3.57 21.05 10.87
C ASP A 188 3.71 21.91 9.60
N CYS A 189 2.89 21.67 8.59
CA CYS A 189 2.89 22.41 7.32
C CYS A 189 1.92 23.58 7.33
N TRP A 190 0.88 23.51 8.17
CA TRP A 190 -0.11 24.57 8.29
C TRP A 190 0.45 25.76 9.08
N ASP A 191 1.17 25.49 10.16
CA ASP A 191 1.73 26.54 11.05
C ASP A 191 2.86 27.35 10.38
N SER A 192 3.38 26.90 9.23
CA SER A 192 4.47 27.56 8.50
C SER A 192 4.04 28.59 7.46
N ASP A 193 2.74 28.70 7.16
CA ASP A 193 2.24 29.56 6.08
C ASP A 193 1.96 31.01 6.50
N ASP A 194 1.96 31.33 7.80
CA ASP A 194 1.59 32.68 8.27
C ASP A 194 2.69 33.73 8.00
N ASP A 195 3.97 33.33 7.97
CA ASP A 195 5.08 34.28 7.74
C ASP A 195 5.37 34.54 6.23
N SER A 196 4.75 33.78 5.32
CA SER A 196 5.10 33.82 3.89
C SER A 196 4.23 34.78 3.07
N LEU A 197 3.03 35.13 3.54
CA LEU A 197 2.06 35.93 2.79
C LEU A 197 2.29 37.45 2.93
N GLU A 198 3.03 37.91 3.94
CA GLU A 198 3.42 39.32 4.05
C GLU A 198 4.47 39.73 3.00
N ALA A 199 5.26 38.78 2.48
CA ALA A 199 6.31 39.08 1.50
C ALA A 199 5.80 39.37 0.07
N ILE A 200 4.50 39.15 -0.22
CA ILE A 200 3.93 39.41 -1.55
C ILE A 200 3.27 40.81 -1.61
N SER A 201 3.00 41.44 -0.46
CA SER A 201 2.40 42.78 -0.41
C SER A 201 3.39 43.95 -0.49
N GLU A 202 4.71 43.72 -0.47
CA GLU A 202 5.72 44.79 -0.55
C GLU A 202 6.18 45.15 -1.97
N PHE A 203 5.54 44.59 -3.00
CA PHE A 203 5.86 44.87 -4.41
C PHE A 203 4.80 45.72 -5.15
N GLU A 204 3.90 46.38 -4.43
CA GLU A 204 3.05 47.48 -4.96
C GLU A 204 3.59 48.86 -4.57
#